data_AF-A0A1F3T907-F1
#
_entry.id   AF-A0A1F3T907-F1
#
_cell.length_a   1.000
_cell.length_b   1.000
_cell.length_c   1.000
_cell.angle_alpha   90.00
_cell.angle_beta   90.00
_cell.angle_gamma   90.00
#
_symmetry.space_group_name_H-M   'P 1'
#
loop_
_entity.id
_entity.type
_entity.pdbx_description
1 polymer ?
#
loop_
_entity_poly.entity_id
_entity_poly.type
_entity_poly.pdbx_seq_one_letter_code
_entity_poly.pdbx_strand_id
1 'polypeptide(L)'
;MTKIGLILFLLILSACLSKNKSVEEFEYILLKELVGTYEIIVPELKNKKSNSEIVGAPMSWVTILKASKMKSSVSSVEYICIGYRVPYVNEHNNQLGILKLHKTSNNKCPEYYTDELSLTDITYLYVNQTKGILNLKLMLASKNLSKNIEVPLYNLLENQEDVLTYVTLDNKDNLLPLEKRIKRQGPQPGEKCFDINSKCEVIKPNVCDECAFGSLEVAGSSCPEGGIKFCQPIFCGGKNMPACLRFKKIKNEDLCYQDSPAGFCEAGLNTYCGNDGYLVCL
;
A
#
# COMPACT_ATOMS: atom_id res chain seq x y z
N MET A 1 37.10 -40.62 -13.33
CA MET A 1 36.00 -40.72 -12.33
C MET A 1 35.63 -39.40 -11.67
N THR A 2 36.54 -38.43 -11.54
CA THR A 2 36.29 -37.12 -10.88
C THR A 2 35.31 -36.19 -11.61
N LYS A 3 35.20 -36.26 -12.94
CA LYS A 3 34.29 -35.39 -13.72
C LYS A 3 32.80 -35.71 -13.57
N ILE A 4 32.44 -36.98 -13.34
CA ILE A 4 31.03 -37.39 -13.19
C ILE A 4 30.48 -36.93 -11.83
N GLY A 5 31.30 -37.00 -10.78
CA GLY A 5 30.91 -36.52 -9.44
C GLY A 5 30.64 -35.00 -9.43
N LEU A 6 31.42 -34.21 -10.18
CA LEU A 6 31.22 -32.76 -10.27
C LEU A 6 29.91 -32.38 -10.96
N ILE A 7 29.54 -33.10 -12.02
CA ILE A 7 28.28 -32.86 -12.75
C ILE A 7 27.07 -33.25 -11.89
N LEU A 8 27.15 -34.37 -11.16
CA LEU A 8 26.08 -34.78 -10.26
C LEU A 8 25.90 -33.80 -9.09
N PHE A 9 27.01 -33.28 -8.54
CA PHE A 9 26.98 -32.28 -7.47
C PHE A 9 26.42 -30.93 -7.95
N LEU A 10 26.76 -30.50 -9.17
CA LEU A 10 26.18 -29.30 -9.81
C LEU A 10 24.68 -29.45 -10.09
N LEU A 11 24.21 -30.63 -10.49
CA LEU A 11 22.79 -30.91 -10.68
C LEU A 11 22.02 -30.88 -9.36
N ILE A 12 22.57 -31.46 -8.28
CA ILE A 12 21.99 -31.41 -6.93
C ILE A 12 21.95 -29.98 -6.39
N LEU A 13 23.03 -29.19 -6.60
CA LEU A 13 23.06 -27.77 -6.26
C LEU A 13 22.01 -26.97 -7.04
N SER A 14 21.81 -27.27 -8.33
CA SER A 14 20.77 -26.60 -9.15
C SER A 14 19.35 -26.93 -8.71
N ALA A 15 19.11 -28.15 -8.19
CA ALA A 15 17.81 -28.56 -7.65
C ALA A 15 17.51 -27.92 -6.27
N CYS A 16 18.53 -27.55 -5.50
CA CYS A 16 18.36 -26.82 -4.24
C CYS A 16 18.24 -25.30 -4.40
N LEU A 17 18.51 -24.75 -5.59
CA LEU A 17 18.56 -23.30 -5.81
C LEU A 17 17.21 -22.62 -6.10
N SER A 18 16.10 -23.35 -6.21
CA SER A 18 14.78 -22.76 -6.48
C SER A 18 13.78 -23.03 -5.36
N LYS A 19 13.94 -22.33 -4.23
CA LYS A 19 12.85 -22.16 -3.24
C LYS A 19 11.75 -21.21 -3.71
N ASN A 20 11.84 -20.66 -4.92
CA ASN A 20 10.73 -19.96 -5.55
C ASN A 20 9.81 -20.99 -6.18
N LYS A 21 8.71 -21.27 -5.50
CA LYS A 21 7.61 -22.05 -6.06
C LYS A 21 7.10 -21.37 -7.31
N SER A 22 6.77 -22.18 -8.32
CA SER A 22 6.28 -21.63 -9.59
C SER A 22 4.88 -21.05 -9.41
N VAL A 23 4.47 -20.21 -10.36
CA VAL A 23 3.14 -19.58 -10.37
C VAL A 23 2.05 -20.64 -10.43
N GLU A 24 2.33 -21.70 -11.19
CA GLU A 24 1.48 -22.87 -11.39
C GLU A 24 1.31 -23.66 -10.10
N GLU A 25 2.36 -23.80 -9.29
CA GLU A 25 2.26 -24.43 -7.97
C GLU A 25 1.41 -23.59 -7.01
N PHE A 26 1.59 -22.26 -7.03
CA PHE A 26 0.78 -21.35 -6.22
C PHE A 26 -0.70 -21.40 -6.62
N GLU A 27 -0.99 -21.36 -7.92
CA GLU A 27 -2.33 -21.49 -8.48
C GLU A 27 -2.99 -22.81 -8.06
N TYR A 28 -2.27 -23.93 -8.22
CA TYR A 28 -2.78 -25.24 -7.81
C TYR A 28 -3.15 -25.29 -6.32
N ILE A 29 -2.28 -24.76 -5.46
CA ILE A 29 -2.53 -24.76 -4.01
C ILE A 29 -3.69 -23.84 -3.66
N LEU A 30 -3.76 -22.67 -4.28
CA LEU A 30 -4.86 -21.74 -4.08
C LEU A 30 -6.20 -22.38 -4.44
N LEU A 31 -6.29 -23.02 -5.61
CA LEU A 31 -7.46 -23.76 -6.05
C LEU A 31 -7.82 -24.86 -5.03
N LYS A 32 -6.86 -25.69 -4.63
CA LYS A 32 -7.08 -26.77 -3.68
C LYS A 32 -7.60 -26.28 -2.32
N GLU A 33 -7.04 -25.19 -1.80
CA GLU A 33 -7.39 -24.69 -0.47
C GLU A 33 -8.77 -24.01 -0.49
N LEU A 34 -9.06 -23.22 -1.52
CA LEU A 34 -10.34 -22.52 -1.67
C LEU A 34 -11.49 -23.42 -2.14
N VAL A 35 -11.19 -24.58 -2.74
CA VAL A 35 -12.24 -25.59 -2.97
C VAL A 35 -12.86 -26.00 -1.65
N GLY A 36 -14.19 -25.90 -1.59
CA GLY A 36 -14.98 -26.26 -0.42
C GLY A 36 -15.22 -25.11 0.57
N THR A 37 -14.73 -23.89 0.32
CA THR A 37 -15.04 -22.73 1.17
C THR A 37 -16.50 -22.35 1.05
N TYR A 38 -17.19 -22.15 2.18
CA TYR A 38 -18.62 -21.81 2.21
C TYR A 38 -18.88 -20.33 2.51
N GLU A 39 -17.85 -19.57 2.86
CA GLU A 39 -17.93 -18.14 3.12
C GLU A 39 -16.64 -17.49 2.64
N ILE A 40 -16.78 -16.34 1.98
CA ILE A 40 -15.68 -15.47 1.61
C ILE A 40 -16.00 -14.05 2.05
N ILE A 41 -14.99 -13.41 2.62
CA ILE A 41 -14.98 -12.02 3.01
C ILE A 41 -13.79 -11.38 2.29
N VAL A 42 -14.09 -10.48 1.36
CA VAL A 42 -13.11 -9.56 0.81
C VAL A 42 -13.17 -8.31 1.70
N PRO A 43 -12.14 -8.02 2.51
CA PRO A 43 -12.19 -6.87 3.41
C PRO A 43 -12.42 -5.57 2.63
N GLU A 44 -13.33 -4.71 3.10
CA GLU A 44 -13.46 -3.37 2.55
C GLU A 44 -12.16 -2.60 2.78
N LEU A 45 -11.40 -2.41 1.71
CA LEU A 45 -10.17 -1.65 1.77
C LEU A 45 -10.54 -0.18 1.62
N LYS A 46 -10.17 0.62 2.64
CA LYS A 46 -10.64 1.99 2.83
C LYS A 46 -10.47 2.81 1.55
N ASN A 47 -11.61 3.14 0.96
CA ASN A 47 -11.72 3.81 -0.32
C ASN A 47 -11.50 5.32 -0.16
N LYS A 48 -10.51 5.90 -0.85
CA LYS A 48 -10.42 7.35 -1.08
C LYS A 48 -10.68 7.60 -2.57
N LYS A 49 -11.97 7.79 -2.90
CA LYS A 49 -12.55 8.17 -4.20
C LYS A 49 -12.53 7.11 -5.32
N SER A 50 -13.73 6.56 -5.57
CA SER A 50 -14.30 5.96 -6.80
C SER A 50 -13.47 5.04 -7.69
N ASN A 51 -12.33 4.60 -7.20
CA ASN A 51 -11.38 3.75 -7.89
C ASN A 51 -10.72 2.96 -6.74
N SER A 52 -11.25 1.76 -6.46
CA SER A 52 -10.92 0.83 -5.37
C SER A 52 -9.50 0.23 -5.37
N GLU A 53 -8.49 1.08 -5.15
CA GLU A 53 -7.11 0.65 -4.86
C GLU A 53 -7.00 0.03 -3.46
N ILE A 54 -6.27 -1.08 -3.33
CA ILE A 54 -5.77 -1.57 -2.05
C ILE A 54 -4.70 -0.60 -1.56
N VAL A 55 -5.12 0.38 -0.77
CA VAL A 55 -4.22 1.34 -0.11
C VAL A 55 -3.69 0.73 1.18
N GLY A 56 -2.50 0.12 1.10
CA GLY A 56 -1.69 -0.23 2.26
C GLY A 56 -0.39 0.58 2.26
N ALA A 57 0.22 0.80 3.42
CA ALA A 57 1.53 1.42 3.47
C ALA A 57 2.56 0.53 2.75
N PRO A 58 3.55 1.09 2.03
CA PRO A 58 4.60 0.28 1.42
C PRO A 58 5.20 -0.70 2.43
N MET A 59 5.46 -1.94 1.99
CA MET A 59 5.96 -3.04 2.80
C MET A 59 5.04 -3.57 3.90
N SER A 60 3.85 -2.99 4.10
CA SER A 60 2.84 -3.50 5.03
C SER A 60 2.09 -4.71 4.45
N TRP A 61 1.55 -5.53 5.35
CA TRP A 61 0.65 -6.62 5.00
C TRP A 61 -0.78 -6.12 4.93
N VAL A 62 -1.46 -6.45 3.84
CA VAL A 62 -2.88 -6.23 3.67
C VAL A 62 -3.56 -7.57 3.46
N THR A 63 -4.64 -7.84 4.18
CA THR A 63 -5.47 -9.02 3.93
C THR A 63 -6.38 -8.71 2.74
N ILE A 64 -6.25 -9.46 1.65
CA ILE A 64 -7.04 -9.26 0.43
C ILE A 64 -8.22 -10.23 0.33
N LEU A 65 -8.13 -11.36 1.03
CA LEU A 65 -9.15 -12.39 1.06
C LEU A 65 -9.12 -13.08 2.41
N LYS A 66 -10.30 -13.31 2.96
CA LYS A 66 -10.53 -14.27 4.05
C LYS A 66 -11.61 -15.23 3.61
N ALA A 67 -11.41 -16.52 3.83
CA ALA A 67 -12.37 -17.56 3.53
C ALA A 67 -12.56 -18.51 4.72
N SER A 68 -13.75 -19.09 4.84
CA SER A 68 -14.08 -20.08 5.88
C SER A 68 -14.36 -21.44 5.23
N LYS A 69 -13.80 -22.50 5.81
CA LYS A 69 -13.91 -23.89 5.35
C LYS A 69 -14.15 -24.83 6.53
N MET A 70 -15.04 -25.80 6.38
CA MET A 70 -15.21 -26.85 7.40
C MET A 70 -14.06 -27.85 7.30
N LYS A 71 -13.41 -28.16 8.43
CA LYS A 71 -12.48 -29.29 8.51
C LYS A 71 -13.25 -30.59 8.46
N SER A 72 -12.98 -31.42 7.45
CA SER A 72 -13.64 -32.71 7.24
C SER A 72 -13.52 -33.67 8.43
N SER A 73 -12.57 -33.44 9.34
CA SER A 73 -12.25 -34.36 10.45
C SER A 73 -12.82 -33.97 11.82
N VAL A 74 -13.25 -32.72 12.09
CA VAL A 74 -13.50 -32.26 13.48
C VAL A 74 -14.69 -31.30 13.67
N SER A 75 -15.62 -31.17 12.72
CA SER A 75 -16.74 -30.19 12.82
C SER A 75 -16.28 -28.77 13.24
N SER A 76 -15.04 -28.41 12.89
CA SER A 76 -14.41 -27.15 13.24
C SER A 76 -14.15 -26.34 11.99
N VAL A 77 -14.14 -25.01 12.13
CA VAL A 77 -13.90 -24.09 11.02
C VAL A 77 -12.40 -23.82 10.90
N GLU A 78 -11.89 -23.94 9.69
CA GLU A 78 -10.60 -23.41 9.27
C GLU A 78 -10.81 -22.10 8.52
N TYR A 79 -10.00 -21.11 8.85
CA TYR A 79 -9.96 -19.84 8.14
C TYR A 79 -8.72 -19.80 7.27
N ILE A 80 -8.91 -19.41 6.02
CA ILE A 80 -7.87 -19.20 5.03
C ILE A 80 -7.75 -17.69 4.81
N CYS A 81 -6.56 -17.15 5.00
CA CYS A 81 -6.25 -15.75 4.81
C CYS A 81 -5.22 -15.60 3.69
N ILE A 82 -5.51 -14.73 2.73
CA ILE A 82 -4.55 -14.34 1.71
C ILE A 82 -4.07 -12.93 2.04
N GLY A 83 -2.78 -12.84 2.34
CA GLY A 83 -2.08 -11.60 2.62
C GLY A 83 -1.28 -11.15 1.41
N TYR A 84 -1.38 -9.88 1.08
CA TYR A 84 -0.52 -9.22 0.12
C TYR A 84 0.40 -8.24 0.84
N ARG A 85 1.71 -8.40 0.66
CA ARG A 85 2.68 -7.40 1.09
C ARG A 85 2.80 -6.36 0.00
N VAL A 86 2.47 -5.12 0.34
CA VAL A 86 2.52 -4.00 -0.61
C VAL A 86 3.97 -3.80 -1.06
N PRO A 87 4.25 -3.80 -2.38
CA PRO A 87 5.58 -3.54 -2.90
C PRO A 87 6.09 -2.14 -2.51
N TYR A 88 7.40 -1.99 -2.50
CA TYR A 88 8.09 -0.72 -2.40
C TYR A 88 9.22 -0.67 -3.43
N VAL A 89 8.94 0.00 -4.54
CA VAL A 89 9.86 0.14 -5.67
C VAL A 89 10.22 1.61 -5.83
N ASN A 90 11.49 1.95 -5.64
CA ASN A 90 12.08 3.25 -5.90
C ASN A 90 13.51 3.08 -6.47
N GLU A 91 14.24 4.17 -6.68
CA GLU A 91 15.59 4.15 -7.28
C GLU A 91 16.63 3.36 -6.46
N HIS A 92 16.37 3.10 -5.18
CA HIS A 92 17.31 2.46 -4.24
C HIS A 92 16.78 1.15 -3.65
N ASN A 93 15.51 0.81 -3.89
CA ASN A 93 14.84 -0.33 -3.29
C ASN A 93 13.88 -0.92 -4.32
N ASN A 94 14.04 -2.20 -4.62
CA ASN A 94 13.20 -2.93 -5.56
C ASN A 94 12.48 -4.07 -4.84
N GLN A 95 11.83 -3.76 -3.73
CA GLN A 95 11.07 -4.73 -2.96
C GLN A 95 9.72 -4.98 -3.62
N LEU A 96 9.62 -6.10 -4.33
CA LEU A 96 8.41 -6.51 -5.02
C LEU A 96 7.37 -7.08 -4.07
N GLY A 97 6.13 -7.13 -4.55
CA GLY A 97 4.98 -7.61 -3.80
C GLY A 97 5.10 -9.10 -3.51
N ILE A 98 4.50 -9.50 -2.39
CA ILE A 98 4.50 -10.90 -1.95
C ILE A 98 3.08 -11.28 -1.61
N LEU A 99 2.56 -12.32 -2.26
CA LEU A 99 1.29 -12.94 -1.90
C LEU A 99 1.57 -14.15 -1.01
N LYS A 100 0.88 -14.24 0.12
CA LYS A 100 0.98 -15.37 1.04
C LYS A 100 -0.38 -15.94 1.38
N LEU A 101 -0.43 -17.26 1.50
CA LEU A 101 -1.57 -17.98 2.04
C LEU A 101 -1.25 -18.39 3.48
N HIS A 102 -2.17 -18.12 4.39
CA HIS A 102 -2.08 -18.50 5.79
C HIS A 102 -3.36 -19.22 6.23
N LYS A 103 -3.21 -20.31 6.97
CA LYS A 103 -4.33 -21.08 7.54
C LYS A 103 -4.33 -20.92 9.05
N THR A 104 -5.51 -20.71 9.62
CA THR A 104 -5.66 -20.52 11.06
C THR A 104 -7.00 -21.05 11.55
N SER A 105 -7.06 -21.51 12.80
CA SER A 105 -8.31 -21.82 13.48
C SER A 105 -8.99 -20.57 14.06
N ASN A 106 -8.29 -19.43 14.08
CA ASN A 106 -8.82 -18.18 14.61
C ASN A 106 -9.62 -17.45 13.53
N ASN A 107 -10.76 -16.88 13.89
CA ASN A 107 -11.58 -16.07 12.99
C ASN A 107 -10.95 -14.71 12.61
N LYS A 108 -9.63 -14.54 12.80
CA LYS A 108 -8.87 -13.32 12.51
C LYS A 108 -7.64 -13.67 11.70
N CYS A 109 -7.41 -12.92 10.62
CA CYS A 109 -6.17 -13.03 9.86
C CYS A 109 -5.01 -12.40 10.64
N PRO A 110 -3.79 -12.93 10.49
CA PRO A 110 -2.64 -12.41 11.21
C PRO A 110 -2.24 -11.02 10.68
N GLU A 111 -1.68 -10.21 11.56
CA GLU A 111 -1.07 -8.92 11.17
C GLU A 111 0.22 -9.13 10.37
N TYR A 112 0.89 -10.27 10.57
CA TYR A 112 2.12 -10.65 9.90
C TYR A 112 2.01 -12.08 9.36
N TYR A 113 2.24 -12.23 8.06
CA TYR A 113 2.15 -13.53 7.39
C TYR A 113 3.50 -14.26 7.46
N THR A 114 3.63 -15.17 8.43
CA THR A 114 4.90 -15.85 8.75
C THR A 114 5.12 -17.19 8.04
N ASP A 115 4.12 -17.82 7.40
CA ASP A 115 4.18 -19.25 7.03
C ASP A 115 3.87 -19.68 5.57
N GLU A 116 4.41 -20.88 5.28
CA GLU A 116 4.32 -21.92 4.22
C GLU A 116 4.33 -21.62 2.71
N LEU A 117 3.52 -20.69 2.20
CA LEU A 117 3.40 -20.51 0.74
C LEU A 117 3.43 -19.05 0.33
N SER A 118 4.44 -18.68 -0.44
CA SER A 118 4.60 -17.34 -0.97
C SER A 118 4.78 -17.34 -2.49
N LEU A 119 4.09 -16.44 -3.15
CA LEU A 119 4.41 -15.99 -4.49
C LEU A 119 5.07 -14.62 -4.40
N THR A 120 6.32 -14.52 -4.83
CA THR A 120 7.10 -13.28 -4.81
C THR A 120 7.11 -12.63 -6.19
N ASP A 121 7.85 -11.53 -6.31
CA ASP A 121 8.09 -10.80 -7.56
C ASP A 121 6.84 -10.19 -8.18
N ILE A 122 5.79 -9.98 -7.37
CA ILE A 122 4.52 -9.44 -7.84
C ILE A 122 4.67 -7.94 -7.98
N THR A 123 4.57 -7.46 -9.22
CA THR A 123 4.47 -6.03 -9.52
C THR A 123 3.00 -5.62 -9.50
N TYR A 124 2.07 -6.43 -9.98
CA TYR A 124 0.67 -6.02 -10.03
C TYR A 124 -0.20 -7.14 -9.51
N LEU A 125 -1.23 -6.79 -8.75
CA LEU A 125 -2.23 -7.74 -8.26
C LEU A 125 -3.61 -7.11 -8.42
N TYR A 126 -4.56 -7.82 -9.01
CA TYR A 126 -5.95 -7.39 -9.13
C TYR A 126 -6.85 -8.52 -8.67
N VAL A 127 -7.86 -8.19 -7.85
CA VAL A 127 -8.67 -9.17 -7.10
C VAL A 127 -10.15 -8.86 -7.32
N ASN A 128 -10.79 -9.58 -8.21
CA ASN A 128 -12.20 -9.36 -8.50
C ASN A 128 -13.03 -10.60 -8.19
N GLN A 129 -14.17 -10.43 -7.53
CA GLN A 129 -15.16 -11.48 -7.36
C GLN A 129 -16.35 -11.19 -8.25
N THR A 130 -16.65 -12.10 -9.17
CA THR A 130 -17.82 -12.02 -10.06
C THR A 130 -18.53 -13.37 -10.09
N LYS A 131 -19.82 -13.41 -9.76
CA LYS A 131 -20.67 -14.61 -9.91
C LYS A 131 -20.05 -15.91 -9.35
N GLY A 132 -19.52 -15.87 -8.13
CA GLY A 132 -18.89 -17.04 -7.50
C GLY A 132 -17.54 -17.44 -8.10
N ILE A 133 -16.88 -16.57 -8.86
CA ILE A 133 -15.49 -16.75 -9.32
C ILE A 133 -14.62 -15.65 -8.71
N LEU A 134 -13.54 -16.04 -8.05
CA LEU A 134 -12.48 -15.13 -7.62
C LEU A 134 -11.39 -15.09 -8.70
N ASN A 135 -11.19 -13.91 -9.27
CA ASN A 135 -10.20 -13.62 -10.29
C ASN A 135 -9.00 -12.91 -9.66
N LEU A 136 -7.83 -13.51 -9.76
CA LEU A 136 -6.55 -12.91 -9.38
C LEU A 136 -5.71 -12.66 -10.64
N LYS A 137 -5.57 -11.40 -11.04
CA LYS A 137 -4.67 -11.02 -12.14
C LYS A 137 -3.37 -10.50 -11.58
N LEU A 138 -2.28 -11.16 -11.94
CA LEU A 138 -0.93 -10.93 -11.44
C LEU A 138 0.00 -10.51 -12.57
N MET A 139 0.94 -9.61 -12.28
CA MET A 139 2.11 -9.38 -13.13
C MET A 139 3.37 -9.68 -12.32
N LEU A 140 4.28 -10.46 -12.90
CA LEU A 140 5.49 -10.94 -12.24
C LEU A 140 6.73 -10.37 -12.92
N ALA A 141 7.57 -9.65 -12.16
CA ALA A 141 8.76 -8.99 -12.69
C ALA A 141 9.77 -9.97 -13.28
N SER A 142 10.04 -11.07 -12.57
CA SER A 142 11.09 -12.04 -12.94
C SER A 142 10.82 -12.77 -14.24
N LYS A 143 9.56 -12.83 -14.69
CA LYS A 143 9.12 -13.56 -15.88
C LYS A 143 8.54 -12.66 -16.97
N ASN A 144 8.39 -11.35 -16.71
CA ASN A 144 7.57 -10.44 -17.51
C ASN A 144 6.22 -11.07 -17.91
N LEU A 145 5.60 -11.77 -16.94
CA LEU A 145 4.46 -12.64 -17.16
C LEU A 145 3.23 -12.03 -16.52
N SER A 146 2.18 -11.86 -17.33
CA SER A 146 0.83 -11.62 -16.85
C SER A 146 0.12 -12.97 -16.68
N LYS A 147 -0.37 -13.27 -15.48
CA LYS A 147 -1.13 -14.48 -15.17
C LYS A 147 -2.50 -14.12 -14.62
N ASN A 148 -3.54 -14.71 -15.18
CA ASN A 148 -4.87 -14.73 -14.57
C ASN A 148 -5.04 -16.07 -13.84
N ILE A 149 -5.50 -16.03 -12.60
CA ILE A 149 -5.89 -17.21 -11.81
C ILE A 149 -7.37 -17.07 -11.50
N GLU A 150 -8.15 -18.03 -11.98
CA GLU A 150 -9.60 -18.07 -11.79
C GLU A 150 -9.92 -19.18 -10.79
N VAL A 151 -10.44 -18.80 -9.63
CA VAL A 151 -10.81 -19.74 -8.58
C VAL A 151 -12.33 -19.82 -8.53
N PRO A 152 -12.93 -20.94 -8.96
CA PRO A 152 -14.36 -21.16 -8.83
C PRO A 152 -14.72 -21.47 -7.37
N LEU A 153 -15.75 -20.79 -6.85
CA LEU A 153 -16.19 -20.83 -5.46
C LEU A 153 -17.56 -21.53 -5.38
N TYR A 154 -17.56 -22.82 -5.67
CA TYR A 154 -18.77 -23.63 -5.89
C TYR A 154 -19.81 -23.63 -4.76
N ASN A 155 -19.39 -23.34 -3.52
CA ASN A 155 -20.26 -23.38 -2.35
C ASN A 155 -20.77 -21.99 -1.93
N LEU A 156 -20.45 -20.93 -2.67
CA LEU A 156 -21.01 -19.60 -2.42
C LEU A 156 -22.33 -19.43 -3.17
N LEU A 157 -23.33 -18.89 -2.48
CA LEU A 157 -24.63 -18.56 -3.07
C LEU A 157 -24.47 -17.38 -4.05
N GLU A 158 -25.15 -17.45 -5.21
CA GLU A 158 -25.15 -16.41 -6.27
C GLU A 158 -25.57 -15.00 -5.79
N ASN A 159 -26.10 -14.87 -4.57
CA ASN A 159 -26.67 -13.64 -4.04
C ASN A 159 -25.67 -12.74 -3.27
N GLN A 160 -24.36 -13.06 -3.25
CA GLN A 160 -23.36 -12.12 -2.70
C GLN A 160 -23.02 -11.06 -3.74
N GLU A 161 -23.08 -9.79 -3.35
CA GLU A 161 -22.74 -8.64 -4.22
C GLU A 161 -21.32 -8.80 -4.80
N ASP A 162 -21.15 -8.43 -6.08
CA ASP A 162 -19.84 -8.44 -6.73
C ASP A 162 -18.90 -7.46 -6.01
N VAL A 163 -17.77 -7.96 -5.51
CA VAL A 163 -16.76 -7.14 -4.82
C VAL A 163 -15.53 -6.97 -5.71
N LEU A 164 -15.27 -5.72 -6.09
CA LEU A 164 -14.13 -5.34 -6.93
C LEU A 164 -13.02 -4.75 -6.07
N THR A 165 -11.85 -5.40 -6.04
CA THR A 165 -10.67 -4.91 -5.33
C THR A 165 -9.46 -4.92 -6.27
N TYR A 166 -8.62 -3.89 -6.28
CA TYR A 166 -7.43 -3.92 -7.14
C TYR A 166 -6.19 -3.32 -6.50
N VAL A 167 -5.03 -3.88 -6.84
CA VAL A 167 -3.71 -3.48 -6.33
C VAL A 167 -2.82 -3.10 -7.50
N THR A 168 -2.95 -1.85 -7.89
CA THR A 168 -1.94 -1.21 -8.72
C THR A 168 -0.70 -0.98 -7.87
N LEU A 169 0.49 -1.21 -8.46
CA LEU A 169 1.62 -0.37 -8.05
C LEU A 169 1.15 1.06 -8.31
N ASP A 170 1.31 1.92 -7.32
CA ASP A 170 1.43 3.34 -7.62
C ASP A 170 2.77 3.53 -8.34
N ASN A 171 2.74 3.15 -9.61
CA ASN A 171 3.68 3.54 -10.62
C ASN A 171 2.84 3.68 -11.89
N LYS A 172 1.94 4.66 -11.86
CA LYS A 172 1.23 5.18 -13.03
C LYS A 172 2.17 5.60 -14.17
N ASP A 173 3.49 5.55 -13.96
CA ASP A 173 4.51 5.89 -14.93
C ASP A 173 5.16 4.72 -15.71
N ASN A 174 4.92 3.43 -15.40
CA ASN A 174 5.76 2.35 -15.98
C ASN A 174 5.06 1.19 -16.69
N LEU A 175 3.79 1.31 -17.11
CA LEU A 175 3.15 0.29 -17.96
C LEU A 175 2.32 0.87 -19.12
N LEU A 176 2.91 1.78 -19.89
CA LEU A 176 2.49 1.99 -21.28
C LEU A 176 3.72 1.90 -22.19
N PRO A 177 3.54 1.44 -23.45
CA PRO A 177 4.63 1.39 -24.41
C PRO A 177 5.28 2.77 -24.52
N LEU A 178 6.61 2.77 -24.55
CA LEU A 178 7.48 3.91 -24.83
C LEU A 178 6.98 4.69 -26.05
N GLU A 179 6.07 5.65 -25.89
CA GLU A 179 5.95 6.80 -26.78
C GLU A 179 5.03 7.88 -26.19
N LYS A 180 5.66 9.02 -25.86
CA LYS A 180 5.06 10.35 -25.72
C LYS A 180 3.95 10.53 -24.68
N ARG A 181 4.35 10.89 -23.46
CA ARG A 181 3.65 11.95 -22.72
C ARG A 181 4.62 12.99 -22.20
N ILE A 182 4.39 14.22 -22.64
CA ILE A 182 5.07 15.43 -22.22
C ILE A 182 4.73 15.66 -20.75
N LYS A 183 5.76 15.63 -19.88
CA LYS A 183 5.66 15.91 -18.44
C LYS A 183 5.04 17.29 -18.21
N ARG A 184 3.95 17.37 -17.45
CA ARG A 184 3.73 18.53 -16.56
C ARG A 184 4.40 18.16 -15.24
N GLN A 185 5.56 18.74 -14.96
CA GLN A 185 6.22 18.55 -13.67
C GLN A 185 5.38 19.28 -12.62
N GLY A 186 4.64 18.53 -11.80
CA GLY A 186 4.05 19.05 -10.57
C GLY A 186 5.15 19.45 -9.56
N PRO A 187 4.78 20.07 -8.43
CA PRO A 187 5.74 20.53 -7.44
C PRO A 187 6.52 19.36 -6.82
N GLN A 188 7.80 19.58 -6.54
CA GLN A 188 8.70 18.55 -5.99
C GLN A 188 8.45 18.34 -4.49
N PRO A 189 8.83 17.17 -3.92
CA PRO A 189 8.84 16.95 -2.48
C PRO A 189 9.53 18.09 -1.72
N GLY A 190 8.88 18.62 -0.69
CA GLY A 190 9.37 19.75 0.09
C GLY A 190 9.05 21.13 -0.48
N GLU A 191 8.51 21.23 -1.69
CA GLU A 191 7.98 22.49 -2.20
C GLU A 191 6.58 22.78 -1.66
N LYS A 192 6.28 24.06 -1.42
CA LYS A 192 4.92 24.50 -1.13
C LYS A 192 4.04 24.18 -2.34
N CYS A 193 2.96 23.43 -2.15
CA CYS A 193 1.96 23.18 -3.18
C CYS A 193 0.70 24.06 -3.03
N PHE A 194 0.58 24.73 -1.88
CA PHE A 194 -0.41 25.75 -1.60
C PHE A 194 0.18 26.73 -0.60
N ASP A 195 0.01 28.03 -0.85
CA ASP A 195 0.57 29.09 0.00
C ASP A 195 -0.45 30.22 0.16
N ILE A 196 -0.64 30.65 1.40
CA ILE A 196 -1.64 31.63 1.80
C ILE A 196 -1.02 32.50 2.90
N ASN A 197 -1.22 33.82 2.82
CA ASN A 197 -0.70 34.72 3.85
C ASN A 197 -1.61 34.81 5.08
N SER A 198 -1.17 35.53 6.11
CA SER A 198 -1.96 35.77 7.33
C SER A 198 -3.25 36.57 7.13
N LYS A 199 -3.42 37.22 5.96
CA LYS A 199 -4.66 37.90 5.55
C LYS A 199 -5.61 37.00 4.74
N CYS A 200 -5.27 35.71 4.61
CA CYS A 200 -6.01 34.74 3.82
C CYS A 200 -6.04 35.03 2.31
N GLU A 201 -5.03 35.74 1.81
CA GLU A 201 -4.82 35.94 0.38
C GLU A 201 -3.95 34.81 -0.16
N VAL A 202 -4.44 34.14 -1.20
CA VAL A 202 -3.75 33.01 -1.84
C VAL A 202 -2.52 33.53 -2.61
N ILE A 203 -1.33 33.22 -2.11
CA ILE A 203 -0.04 33.54 -2.76
C ILE A 203 0.27 32.50 -3.85
N LYS A 204 0.00 31.22 -3.57
CA LYS A 204 0.16 30.11 -4.52
C LYS A 204 -1.12 29.29 -4.56
N PRO A 205 -1.74 29.10 -5.75
CA PRO A 205 -2.98 28.33 -5.87
C PRO A 205 -2.76 26.88 -5.44
N ASN A 206 -3.84 26.23 -4.99
CA ASN A 206 -3.76 24.87 -4.50
C ASN A 206 -3.56 23.89 -5.66
N VAL A 207 -2.31 23.47 -5.84
CA VAL A 207 -1.89 22.43 -6.78
C VAL A 207 -1.43 21.18 -6.04
N CYS A 208 -1.84 21.00 -4.79
CA CYS A 208 -1.40 19.87 -3.96
C CYS A 208 -1.88 18.50 -4.45
N ASP A 209 -2.90 18.47 -5.31
CA ASP A 209 -3.33 17.25 -6.02
C ASP A 209 -2.29 16.78 -7.06
N GLU A 210 -1.32 17.65 -7.43
CA GLU A 210 -0.21 17.33 -8.33
C GLU A 210 1.03 16.81 -7.58
N CYS A 211 1.04 16.81 -6.25
CA CYS A 211 2.15 16.25 -5.47
C CYS A 211 2.20 14.72 -5.58
N ALA A 212 3.36 14.18 -5.95
CA ALA A 212 3.56 12.74 -6.16
C ALA A 212 3.21 11.86 -4.93
N PHE A 213 3.36 12.40 -3.71
CA PHE A 213 3.14 11.65 -2.46
C PHE A 213 2.06 12.27 -1.58
N GLY A 214 1.18 13.11 -2.15
CA GLY A 214 0.23 13.91 -1.40
C GLY A 214 0.86 15.14 -0.73
N SER A 215 0.11 15.77 0.17
CA SER A 215 0.53 17.01 0.82
C SER A 215 0.35 16.98 2.33
N LEU A 216 1.22 17.72 3.02
CA LEU A 216 1.18 17.94 4.46
C LEU A 216 0.84 19.41 4.73
N GLU A 217 -0.22 19.64 5.48
CA GLU A 217 -0.56 20.96 6.01
C GLU A 217 0.23 21.24 7.29
N VAL A 218 0.80 22.43 7.41
CA VAL A 218 1.61 22.85 8.56
C VAL A 218 0.91 23.96 9.34
N ALA A 219 1.26 24.09 10.62
CA ALA A 219 0.69 25.14 11.46
C ALA A 219 1.21 26.53 11.02
N GLY A 220 0.34 27.44 10.60
CA GLY A 220 0.75 28.78 10.16
C GLY A 220 -0.38 29.81 10.18
N SER A 221 -1.39 29.66 9.33
CA SER A 221 -2.52 30.60 9.23
C SER A 221 -3.82 30.01 9.80
N SER A 222 -4.72 30.87 10.32
CA SER A 222 -6.06 30.48 10.78
C SER A 222 -7.14 30.59 9.69
N CYS A 223 -6.75 30.49 8.42
CA CYS A 223 -7.65 30.76 7.30
C CYS A 223 -8.71 29.65 7.10
N PRO A 224 -9.93 29.99 6.66
CA PRO A 224 -10.99 29.01 6.37
C PRO A 224 -10.58 27.94 5.35
N GLU A 225 -9.73 28.31 4.39
CA GLU A 225 -9.20 27.45 3.33
C GLU A 225 -8.11 26.47 3.84
N GLY A 226 -7.70 26.63 5.10
CA GLY A 226 -6.59 25.91 5.74
C GLY A 226 -5.27 26.68 5.71
N GLY A 227 -4.23 26.03 6.22
CA GLY A 227 -2.86 26.54 6.27
C GLY A 227 -2.03 26.26 5.00
N ILE A 228 -0.76 26.66 5.08
CA ILE A 228 0.28 26.37 4.06
C ILE A 228 0.46 24.85 3.93
N LYS A 229 0.63 24.37 2.70
CA LYS A 229 0.80 22.94 2.41
C LYS A 229 2.05 22.68 1.57
N PHE A 230 2.73 21.59 1.90
CA PHE A 230 3.95 21.13 1.23
C PHE A 230 3.74 19.77 0.59
N CYS A 231 4.38 19.51 -0.54
CA CYS A 231 4.41 18.16 -1.12
C CYS A 231 5.21 17.22 -0.23
N GLN A 232 4.65 16.05 0.06
CA GLN A 232 5.36 14.97 0.73
C GLN A 232 6.40 14.32 -0.20
N PRO A 233 7.38 13.54 0.32
CA PRO A 233 7.68 13.34 1.73
C PRO A 233 8.39 14.53 2.38
N ILE A 234 7.74 15.11 3.38
CA ILE A 234 8.41 15.96 4.39
C ILE A 234 7.99 15.51 5.79
N PHE A 235 8.91 15.66 6.73
CA PHE A 235 8.64 15.43 8.15
C PHE A 235 8.34 16.76 8.83
N CYS A 236 7.44 16.75 9.81
CA CYS A 236 7.19 17.89 10.68
C CYS A 236 7.62 17.56 12.12
N GLY A 237 7.85 18.58 12.93
CA GLY A 237 8.14 18.45 14.36
C GLY A 237 9.62 18.34 14.74
N GLY A 238 10.49 17.95 13.79
CA GLY A 238 11.93 17.88 14.00
C GLY A 238 12.63 19.24 13.96
N LYS A 239 13.87 19.32 14.44
CA LYS A 239 14.65 20.57 14.45
C LYS A 239 14.84 21.12 13.03
N ASN A 240 14.60 22.42 12.85
CA ASN A 240 14.58 23.14 11.56
C ASN A 240 13.51 22.64 10.58
N MET A 241 12.52 21.87 11.04
CA MET A 241 11.39 21.42 10.22
C MET A 241 10.12 22.20 10.59
N PRO A 242 9.10 22.22 9.71
CA PRO A 242 7.81 22.79 10.06
C PRO A 242 7.22 22.11 11.30
N ALA A 243 6.55 22.86 12.17
CA ALA A 243 5.82 22.28 13.29
C ALA A 243 4.59 21.51 12.80
N CYS A 244 4.32 20.35 13.40
CA CYS A 244 3.14 19.56 13.03
C CYS A 244 1.86 20.26 13.49
N LEU A 245 0.84 20.29 12.64
CA LEU A 245 -0.46 20.87 13.00
C LEU A 245 -1.13 20.08 14.13
N ARG A 246 -1.59 20.78 15.17
CA ARG A 246 -2.47 20.21 16.22
C ARG A 246 -3.93 20.53 15.88
N PHE A 247 -4.77 19.51 15.74
CA PHE A 247 -6.21 19.61 15.37
C PHE A 247 -7.13 20.35 16.36
N LYS A 248 -6.60 21.03 17.38
CA LYS A 248 -7.44 21.73 18.36
C LYS A 248 -7.83 23.09 17.78
N LYS A 249 -9.13 23.41 17.74
CA LYS A 249 -9.64 24.74 17.34
C LYS A 249 -9.08 25.80 18.29
N ILE A 250 -8.03 26.50 17.86
CA ILE A 250 -7.49 27.67 18.56
C ILE A 250 -8.23 28.88 18.01
N LYS A 251 -8.93 29.62 18.88
CA LYS A 251 -9.70 30.81 18.51
C LYS A 251 -8.79 32.06 18.45
N ASN A 252 -7.69 31.98 17.71
CA ASN A 252 -6.84 33.14 17.42
C ASN A 252 -6.77 33.38 15.92
N GLU A 253 -6.78 34.65 15.52
CA GLU A 253 -6.73 35.08 14.12
C GLU A 253 -5.36 34.76 13.47
N ASP A 254 -4.29 34.72 14.26
CA ASP A 254 -2.95 34.31 13.83
C ASP A 254 -2.44 33.12 14.65
N LEU A 255 -1.97 32.08 13.96
CA LEU A 255 -1.40 30.86 14.57
C LEU A 255 0.14 30.89 14.57
N CYS A 256 0.75 31.82 13.83
CA CYS A 256 2.20 31.94 13.68
C CYS A 256 2.77 32.91 14.71
N TYR A 257 2.99 32.44 15.92
CA TYR A 257 3.74 33.18 16.95
C TYR A 257 4.60 32.21 17.76
N GLN A 258 5.58 32.77 18.49
CA GLN A 258 6.47 31.96 19.32
C GLN A 258 5.69 31.18 20.39
N ASP A 259 6.06 29.92 20.58
CA ASP A 259 5.43 28.99 21.53
C ASP A 259 3.93 28.77 21.26
N SER A 260 3.50 28.99 20.00
CA SER A 260 2.13 28.78 19.58
C SER A 260 1.73 27.31 19.78
N PRO A 261 0.59 27.06 20.47
CA PRO A 261 0.09 25.72 20.73
C PRO A 261 -0.52 25.06 19.49
N ALA A 262 -0.62 25.79 18.36
CA ALA A 262 -1.09 25.29 17.08
C ALA A 262 -0.11 24.29 16.45
N GLY A 263 1.18 24.44 16.76
CA GLY A 263 2.25 23.55 16.32
C GLY A 263 2.65 22.54 17.39
N PHE A 264 3.16 21.40 16.94
CA PHE A 264 3.83 20.40 17.76
C PHE A 264 5.26 20.20 17.27
N CYS A 265 6.20 20.21 18.21
CA CYS A 265 7.61 19.90 18.02
C CYS A 265 8.02 18.74 18.93
N GLU A 266 9.09 18.05 18.56
CA GLU A 266 9.70 17.00 19.38
C GLU A 266 10.20 17.55 20.72
N ALA A 267 10.40 16.64 21.68
CA ALA A 267 10.80 17.02 23.04
C ALA A 267 12.12 17.81 23.03
N GLY A 268 12.12 18.96 23.70
CA GLY A 268 13.28 19.86 23.78
C GLY A 268 13.34 20.92 22.67
N LEU A 269 12.35 20.99 21.78
CA LEU A 269 12.21 22.02 20.76
C LEU A 269 10.96 22.89 21.02
N ASN A 270 11.05 24.16 20.66
CA ASN A 270 9.94 25.12 20.76
C ASN A 270 9.43 25.51 19.37
N THR A 271 8.19 25.99 19.30
CA THR A 271 7.63 26.52 18.06
C THR A 271 8.03 27.99 17.89
N TYR A 272 8.49 28.35 16.68
CA TYR A 272 8.83 29.72 16.31
C TYR A 272 8.12 30.08 15.01
N CYS A 273 7.65 31.32 14.89
CA CYS A 273 7.10 31.79 13.62
C CYS A 273 8.25 32.07 12.65
N GLY A 274 8.32 31.31 11.55
CA GLY A 274 9.26 31.54 10.47
C GLY A 274 8.84 32.73 9.60
N ASN A 275 9.81 33.29 8.87
CA ASN A 275 9.57 34.43 7.97
C ASN A 275 8.54 34.13 6.86
N ASP A 276 8.36 32.85 6.55
CA ASP A 276 7.45 32.36 5.51
C ASP A 276 6.00 32.16 6.00
N GLY A 277 5.67 32.60 7.22
CA GLY A 277 4.31 32.61 7.76
C GLY A 277 3.82 31.27 8.33
N TYR A 278 4.72 30.36 8.68
CA TYR A 278 4.39 29.11 9.38
C TYR A 278 5.34 28.82 10.55
N LEU A 279 4.88 27.98 11.46
CA LEU A 279 5.64 27.55 12.63
C LEU A 279 6.75 26.57 12.24
N VAL A 280 7.94 26.81 12.76
CA VAL A 280 9.14 25.97 12.61
C VAL A 280 9.59 25.53 14.01
N CYS A 281 10.14 24.33 14.13
CA CYS A 281 10.66 23.79 15.39
C CYS A 281 12.15 24.11 15.53
N LEU A 282 12.54 24.81 16.60
CA LEU A 282 13.95 25.16 16.89
C LEU A 282 14.36 24.78 18.31
#